data_AF-A0A1I7H9Y2-F1
#
_entry.id   AF-A0A1I7H9Y2-F1
#
_cell.length_a   1.000
_cell.length_b   1.000
_cell.length_c   1.000
_cell.angle_alpha   90.00
_cell.angle_beta   90.00
_cell.angle_gamma   90.00
#
_symmetry.space_group_name_H-M   'P 1'
#
loop_
_entity.id
_entity.type
_entity.pdbx_description
1 polymer ?
#
loop_
_entity_poly.entity_id
_entity_poly.type
_entity_poly.pdbx_seq_one_letter_code
_entity_poly.pdbx_strand_id
1 'polypeptide(L)'
;MPVVYVDVVWLVNFAMDFAILLTTGWIAKRRMKLRRVVMGAAVGASYALLVFAPHMTTLTTWYGKAAVSLAMVAVAFTPRTWWQLARDAVMFYFVAFVFAGAALALHFAVPGVTLANGTVIRGHRMAFVTSAGTLSLMVAVPLAVGVLRHSFRSIRTLRMQAGHLCEVAFCVGGQEVHCTALIDTGNQLRDPLTRLPVCLVEAGVLRPLLPEPLWEARRQSPDWMTAFSRLPPEHTGWVVRVSLIPFRGAGGQQQVTIGLKPDGLRVRMPDGRMQVGRSCVLAVHDEPLSAEGRFQAILHTEVITGDDRVDEDVDAPNVDPEAAHSAAGVVDSDSHSPGGWR
;
A
#
# COMPACT_ATOMS: atom_id res chain seq x y z
N MET A 1 36.13 36.94 23.31
CA MET A 1 35.88 35.52 22.98
C MET A 1 34.44 35.40 22.56
N PRO A 2 34.10 34.61 21.53
CA PRO A 2 32.71 34.32 21.21
C PRO A 2 32.05 33.68 22.42
N VAL A 3 31.00 34.32 22.94
CA VAL A 3 30.21 33.80 24.07
C VAL A 3 29.30 32.74 23.51
N VAL A 4 29.48 31.49 23.94
CA VAL A 4 28.61 30.39 23.57
C VAL A 4 27.61 30.18 24.70
N TYR A 5 26.35 30.41 24.39
CA TYR A 5 25.22 30.23 25.29
C TYR A 5 24.86 28.75 25.36
N VAL A 6 25.13 28.12 26.50
CA VAL A 6 24.91 26.68 26.75
C VAL A 6 23.43 26.31 26.55
N ASP A 7 22.54 27.19 26.98
CA ASP A 7 21.09 27.13 26.80
C ASP A 7 20.68 27.14 25.32
N VAL A 8 21.29 27.99 24.50
CA VAL A 8 21.02 28.03 23.05
C VAL A 8 21.50 26.74 22.38
N VAL A 9 22.70 26.26 22.72
CA VAL A 9 23.23 24.99 22.19
C VAL A 9 22.32 23.84 22.55
N TRP A 10 21.88 23.76 23.81
CA TRP A 10 20.99 22.70 24.27
C TRP A 10 19.64 22.76 23.54
N LEU A 11 19.03 23.94 23.43
CA LEU A 11 17.71 24.12 22.81
C LEU A 11 17.71 23.76 21.31
N VAL A 12 18.74 24.16 20.57
CA VAL A 12 18.87 23.84 19.14
C VAL A 12 19.04 22.34 18.92
N ASN A 13 19.91 21.68 19.71
CA ASN A 13 20.09 20.24 19.62
C ASN A 13 18.81 19.49 20.03
N PHE A 14 18.13 19.95 21.08
CA PHE A 14 16.84 19.41 21.50
C PHE A 14 15.80 19.48 20.38
N ALA A 15 15.65 20.64 19.73
CA ALA A 15 14.70 20.82 18.64
C ALA A 15 15.03 19.91 17.43
N MET A 16 16.30 19.77 17.10
CA MET A 16 16.78 18.89 16.02
C MET A 16 16.52 17.43 16.33
N ASP A 17 16.98 16.95 17.49
CA ASP A 17 16.80 15.57 17.89
C ASP A 17 15.32 15.21 18.04
N PHE A 18 14.51 16.14 18.52
CA PHE A 18 13.05 16.00 18.57
C PHE A 18 12.45 15.85 17.18
N ALA A 19 12.80 16.73 16.24
CA ALA A 19 12.28 16.69 14.87
C ALA A 19 12.70 15.40 14.14
N ILE A 20 13.96 14.97 14.31
CA ILE A 20 14.47 13.72 13.74
C ILE A 20 13.71 12.54 14.35
N LEU A 21 13.65 12.39 15.68
CA LEU A 21 12.96 11.28 16.33
C LEU A 21 11.47 11.23 15.99
N LEU A 22 10.79 12.39 15.94
CA LEU A 22 9.39 12.47 15.56
C LEU A 22 9.18 11.99 14.12
N THR A 23 10.04 12.43 13.20
CA THR A 23 9.99 12.04 11.79
C THR A 23 10.32 10.57 11.61
N THR A 24 11.34 10.06 12.30
CA THR A 24 11.71 8.64 12.33
C THR A 24 10.54 7.78 12.77
N GLY A 25 9.88 8.11 13.88
CA GLY A 25 8.76 7.31 14.38
C GLY A 25 7.50 7.42 13.51
N TRP A 26 7.25 8.58 12.89
CA TRP A 26 6.19 8.75 11.89
C TRP A 26 6.41 7.84 10.67
N ILE A 27 7.63 7.78 10.14
CA ILE A 27 7.99 6.93 8.99
C ILE A 27 7.98 5.45 9.35
N ALA A 28 8.58 5.10 10.48
CA ALA A 28 8.64 3.73 10.97
C ALA A 28 7.27 3.23 11.48
N LYS A 29 6.21 4.06 11.41
CA LYS A 29 4.85 3.78 11.88
C LYS A 29 4.83 3.24 13.32
N ARG A 30 5.69 3.79 14.19
CA ARG A 30 5.79 3.37 15.58
C ARG A 30 4.68 4.01 16.39
N ARG A 31 4.17 3.30 17.41
CA ARG A 31 3.29 3.90 18.42
C ARG A 31 4.14 4.81 19.31
N MET A 32 4.10 6.11 19.03
CA MET A 32 4.88 7.11 19.75
C MET A 32 4.07 7.73 20.89
N LYS A 33 4.70 7.83 22.07
CA LYS A 33 4.21 8.71 23.14
C LYS A 33 5.07 9.97 23.11
N LEU A 34 4.47 11.15 22.92
CA LEU A 34 5.21 12.40 22.75
C LEU A 34 6.22 12.67 23.88
N ARG A 35 5.85 12.36 25.12
CA ARG A 35 6.73 12.48 26.31
C ARG A 35 8.03 11.69 26.15
N ARG A 36 8.00 10.53 25.50
CA ARG A 36 9.18 9.68 25.31
C ARG A 36 10.07 10.17 24.19
N VAL A 37 9.48 10.75 23.14
CA VAL A 37 10.23 11.45 22.09
C VAL A 37 10.95 12.66 22.68
N VAL A 38 10.27 13.43 23.55
CA VAL A 38 10.87 14.52 24.31
C VAL A 38 12.03 14.04 25.18
N MET A 39 11.87 12.94 25.91
CA MET A 39 12.96 12.35 26.71
C MET A 39 14.15 11.91 25.85
N GLY A 40 13.90 11.25 24.71
CA GLY A 40 14.95 10.86 23.77
C GLY A 40 15.69 12.06 23.20
N ALA A 41 14.97 13.12 22.83
CA ALA A 41 15.57 14.37 22.37
C ALA A 41 16.39 15.07 23.46
N ALA A 42 15.93 15.04 24.71
CA ALA A 42 16.67 15.58 25.85
C ALA A 42 18.00 14.84 26.09
N VAL A 43 18.05 13.52 25.86
CA VAL A 43 19.29 12.74 25.93
C VAL A 43 20.30 13.22 24.87
N GLY A 44 19.87 13.39 23.63
CA GLY A 44 20.73 13.90 22.55
C GLY A 44 21.19 15.35 22.77
N ALA A 45 20.28 16.22 23.19
CA ALA A 45 20.60 17.61 23.54
C ALA A 45 21.62 17.71 24.68
N SER A 46 21.49 16.86 25.70
CA SER A 46 22.43 16.81 26.81
C SER A 46 23.78 16.24 26.39
N TYR A 47 23.81 15.30 25.44
CA TYR A 47 25.05 14.81 24.85
C TYR A 47 25.83 15.91 24.10
N ALA A 48 25.15 16.84 23.44
CA ALA A 48 25.79 17.98 22.77
C ALA A 48 26.55 18.89 23.76
N LEU A 49 26.16 18.92 25.04
CA LEU A 49 26.84 19.68 26.07
C LEU A 49 28.21 19.09 26.47
N LEU A 50 28.51 17.84 26.09
CA LEU A 50 29.84 17.25 26.33
C LEU A 50 30.96 18.00 25.61
N VAL A 51 30.65 18.86 24.62
CA VAL A 51 31.64 19.76 24.01
C VAL A 51 32.29 20.70 25.04
N PHE A 52 31.59 20.99 26.15
CA PHE A 52 32.09 21.79 27.27
C PHE A 52 32.78 20.96 28.37
N ALA A 53 32.76 19.62 28.26
CA ALA A 53 33.33 18.69 29.23
C ALA A 53 34.42 17.80 28.58
N PRO A 54 35.61 18.37 28.27
CA PRO A 54 36.66 17.68 27.51
C PRO A 54 37.25 16.43 28.21
N HIS A 55 37.00 16.23 29.50
CA HIS A 55 37.46 15.07 30.26
C HIS A 55 36.70 13.76 29.93
N MET A 56 35.58 13.81 29.21
CA MET A 56 34.79 12.63 28.81
C MET A 56 35.10 12.17 27.38
N THR A 57 36.38 11.93 27.08
CA THR A 57 36.85 11.61 25.72
C THR A 57 36.24 10.33 25.13
N THR A 58 35.96 9.31 25.96
CA THR A 58 35.39 8.02 25.51
C THR A 58 34.01 8.18 24.85
N LEU A 59 33.16 9.09 25.36
CA LEU A 59 31.83 9.33 24.82
C LEU A 59 31.86 10.15 23.52
N THR A 60 32.92 10.91 23.28
CA THR A 60 33.09 11.69 22.04
C THR A 60 33.56 10.86 20.84
N THR A 61 33.99 9.61 21.09
CA THR A 61 34.36 8.65 20.04
C THR A 61 33.17 8.27 19.16
N TRP A 62 33.42 7.65 18.01
CA TRP A 62 32.35 7.16 17.14
C TRP A 62 31.45 6.13 17.85
N TYR A 63 32.04 5.28 18.69
CA TYR A 63 31.31 4.31 19.51
C TYR A 63 30.39 4.98 20.52
N GLY A 64 30.87 6.05 21.17
CA GLY A 64 30.06 6.83 22.11
C GLY A 64 28.87 7.51 21.45
N LYS A 65 29.08 8.12 20.27
CA LYS A 65 27.99 8.67 19.44
C LYS A 65 26.95 7.61 19.06
N ALA A 66 27.41 6.42 18.66
CA ALA A 66 26.53 5.30 18.34
C ALA A 66 25.71 4.86 19.57
N ALA A 67 26.36 4.67 20.73
CA ALA A 67 25.70 4.27 21.97
C ALA A 67 24.62 5.28 22.41
N VAL A 68 24.93 6.59 22.34
CA VAL A 68 23.97 7.64 22.71
C VAL A 68 22.79 7.68 21.74
N SER A 69 23.04 7.59 20.43
CA SER A 69 21.95 7.54 19.45
C SER A 69 21.04 6.32 19.67
N LEU A 70 21.63 5.17 20.04
CA LEU A 70 20.89 3.96 20.35
C LEU A 70 20.03 4.15 21.60
N ALA A 71 20.57 4.82 22.63
CA ALA A 71 19.84 5.18 23.83
C ALA A 71 18.66 6.13 23.52
N MET A 72 18.87 7.15 22.69
CA MET A 72 17.80 8.06 22.25
C MET A 72 16.65 7.30 21.58
N VAL A 73 16.97 6.41 20.63
CA VAL A 73 15.99 5.60 19.90
C VAL A 73 15.28 4.61 20.83
N ALA A 74 16.01 3.96 21.74
CA ALA A 74 15.44 3.04 22.73
C ALA A 74 14.46 3.75 23.67
N VAL A 75 14.83 4.94 24.17
CA VAL A 75 14.00 5.79 25.02
C VAL A 75 12.75 6.26 24.27
N ALA A 76 12.87 6.64 23.00
CA ALA A 76 11.74 7.12 22.20
C ALA A 76 10.73 6.01 21.87
N PHE A 77 11.19 4.81 21.45
CA PHE A 77 10.32 3.80 20.82
C PHE A 77 10.07 2.52 21.62
N THR A 78 10.85 2.18 22.67
CA THR A 78 10.79 0.85 23.35
C THR A 78 10.74 -0.31 22.35
N PRO A 79 11.84 -0.58 21.63
CA PRO A 79 11.92 -1.82 20.86
C PRO A 79 11.83 -3.03 21.80
N ARG A 80 11.07 -4.05 21.38
CA ARG A 80 10.95 -5.31 22.14
C ARG A 80 12.08 -6.29 21.83
N THR A 81 12.76 -6.10 20.70
CA THR A 81 13.85 -6.96 20.23
C THR A 81 15.00 -6.12 19.70
N TRP A 82 16.22 -6.64 19.74
CA TRP A 82 17.39 -5.96 19.19
C TRP A 82 17.26 -5.66 17.69
N TRP A 83 16.58 -6.52 16.92
CA TRP A 83 16.27 -6.27 15.51
C TRP A 83 15.36 -5.06 15.30
N GLN A 84 14.37 -4.85 16.18
CA GLN A 84 13.53 -3.65 16.11
C GLN A 84 14.34 -2.39 16.42
N LEU A 85 15.23 -2.46 17.41
CA LEU A 85 16.10 -1.33 17.75
C LEU A 85 17.04 -0.99 16.60
N ALA A 86 17.70 -2.00 16.00
CA ALA A 86 18.59 -1.81 14.87
C ALA A 86 17.86 -1.17 13.68
N ARG A 87 16.65 -1.66 13.36
CA ARG A 87 15.82 -1.10 12.29
C ARG A 87 15.42 0.35 12.56
N ASP A 88 14.99 0.66 13.78
CA ASP A 88 14.61 2.01 14.17
C ASP A 88 15.83 2.95 14.19
N ALA A 89 17.02 2.45 14.56
CA ALA A 89 18.28 3.20 14.53
C ALA A 89 18.76 3.48 13.10
N VAL A 90 18.66 2.51 12.18
CA VAL A 90 18.95 2.75 10.75
C VAL A 90 18.02 3.83 10.19
N MET A 91 16.73 3.76 10.51
CA MET A 91 15.77 4.80 10.10
C MET A 91 16.10 6.16 10.72
N PHE A 92 16.52 6.20 11.98
CA PHE A 92 16.96 7.42 12.66
C PHE A 92 18.14 8.07 11.93
N TYR A 93 19.19 7.31 11.61
CA TYR A 93 20.33 7.82 10.86
C TYR A 93 19.97 8.24 9.45
N PHE A 94 19.07 7.52 8.77
CA PHE A 94 18.58 7.91 7.45
C PHE A 94 17.87 9.27 7.50
N VAL A 95 16.96 9.47 8.46
CA VAL A 95 16.28 10.76 8.67
C VAL A 95 17.29 11.87 9.00
N ALA A 96 18.23 11.60 9.91
CA ALA A 96 19.28 12.56 10.27
C ALA A 96 20.12 12.97 9.05
N PHE A 97 20.46 12.01 8.18
CA PHE A 97 21.18 12.28 6.93
C PHE A 97 20.37 13.15 5.97
N VAL A 98 19.07 12.88 5.80
CA VAL A 98 18.17 13.70 4.98
C VAL A 98 18.09 15.13 5.53
N PHE A 99 17.99 15.29 6.85
CA PHE A 99 17.97 16.62 7.50
C PHE A 99 19.29 17.36 7.30
N ALA A 100 20.43 16.68 7.45
CA ALA A 100 21.75 17.24 7.19
C ALA A 100 21.92 17.65 5.71
N GLY A 101 21.47 16.82 4.78
CA GLY A 101 21.47 17.11 3.35
C GLY A 101 20.57 18.30 2.99
N ALA A 102 19.37 18.40 3.59
CA ALA A 102 18.47 19.53 3.42
C ALA A 102 19.08 20.84 3.93
N ALA A 103 19.74 20.80 5.09
CA ALA A 103 20.46 21.93 5.63
C ALA A 103 21.62 22.36 4.70
N LEU A 104 22.41 21.39 4.21
CA LEU A 104 23.51 21.63 3.27
C LEU A 104 23.03 22.24 1.95
N ALA A 105 21.94 21.71 1.39
CA ALA A 105 21.34 22.24 0.17
C ALA A 105 20.87 23.69 0.37
N LEU A 106 20.26 23.99 1.51
CA LEU A 106 19.80 25.34 1.83
C LEU A 106 20.97 26.32 1.98
N HIS A 107 22.09 25.89 2.55
CA HIS A 107 23.32 26.69 2.65
C HIS A 107 23.85 27.12 1.28
N PHE A 108 23.81 26.23 0.28
CA PHE A 108 24.25 26.56 -1.07
C PHE A 108 23.20 27.31 -1.89
N ALA A 109 21.91 27.10 -1.62
CA ALA A 109 20.82 27.70 -2.38
C ALA A 109 20.48 29.13 -1.98
N VAL A 110 20.70 29.51 -0.71
CA VAL A 110 20.31 30.82 -0.17
C VAL A 110 21.54 31.61 0.31
N PRO A 111 21.97 32.66 -0.42
CA PRO A 111 23.05 33.53 0.03
C PRO A 111 22.74 34.12 1.42
N GLY A 112 23.66 33.92 2.37
CA GLY A 112 23.52 34.41 3.76
C GLY A 112 23.08 33.35 4.78
N VAL A 113 22.61 32.18 4.35
CA VAL A 113 22.41 31.02 5.23
C VAL A 113 23.74 30.29 5.36
N THR A 114 24.41 30.36 6.52
CA THR A 114 25.66 29.62 6.75
C THR A 114 25.40 28.33 7.54
N LEU A 115 25.99 27.22 7.09
CA LEU A 115 25.90 25.89 7.72
C LEU A 115 26.76 25.74 8.99
N ALA A 116 26.98 26.83 9.73
CA ALA A 116 27.77 26.80 10.95
C ALA A 116 26.99 26.20 12.14
N ASN A 117 26.35 25.05 11.93
CA ASN A 117 25.79 24.20 12.99
C ASN A 117 26.77 23.12 13.47
N GLY A 118 28.06 23.32 13.17
CA GLY A 118 29.17 22.70 13.86
C GLY A 118 30.19 23.78 14.10
N THR A 119 30.83 23.77 15.27
CA THR A 119 32.02 24.58 15.54
C THR A 119 32.99 24.48 14.36
N VAL A 120 33.05 25.52 13.52
CA VAL A 120 34.14 25.64 12.56
C VAL A 120 35.36 26.03 13.38
N ILE A 121 36.21 25.08 13.71
CA ILE A 121 37.55 25.38 14.21
C ILE A 121 38.35 25.87 13.01
N ARG A 122 38.20 27.16 12.69
CA ARG A 122 39.11 27.86 11.78
C ARG A 122 40.15 28.55 12.65
N GLY A 123 41.31 27.91 12.82
CA GLY A 123 42.46 28.46 13.53
C GLY A 123 42.13 29.11 14.88
N HIS A 124 42.12 28.33 15.97
CA HIS A 124 42.05 28.84 17.35
C HIS A 124 40.90 29.83 17.68
N ARG A 125 39.82 29.89 16.89
CA ARG A 125 38.67 30.79 17.12
C ARG A 125 37.33 30.07 16.88
N MET A 126 36.50 29.97 17.92
CA MET A 126 35.17 29.33 17.90
C MET A 126 34.02 30.33 17.68
N ALA A 127 33.82 30.89 16.49
CA ALA A 127 32.71 31.83 16.28
C ALA A 127 31.40 31.13 15.87
N PHE A 128 30.36 31.23 16.72
CA PHE A 128 28.97 30.88 16.36
C PHE A 128 28.27 32.15 15.84
N VAL A 129 27.79 32.13 14.60
CA VAL A 129 27.02 33.25 14.01
C VAL A 129 25.54 32.94 14.23
N THR A 130 25.02 33.44 15.35
CA THR A 130 23.71 33.11 15.94
C THR A 130 22.47 33.61 15.20
N SER A 131 22.58 34.21 14.00
CA SER A 131 21.42 34.70 13.25
C SER A 131 21.01 33.83 12.05
N ALA A 132 21.94 33.12 11.40
CA ALA A 132 21.66 32.37 10.18
C ALA A 132 21.35 30.87 10.40
N GLY A 133 21.87 30.27 11.48
CA GLY A 133 21.74 28.84 11.78
C GLY A 133 20.35 28.40 12.25
N THR A 134 19.60 29.28 12.92
CA THR A 134 18.23 29.00 13.40
C THR A 134 17.18 29.17 12.30
N LEU A 135 17.40 30.12 11.38
CA LEU A 135 16.51 30.33 10.24
C LEU A 135 16.62 29.18 9.22
N SER A 136 17.83 28.69 9.01
CA SER A 136 18.09 27.55 8.14
C SER A 136 17.40 26.28 8.65
N LEU A 137 17.33 26.11 9.96
CA LEU A 137 16.62 25.03 10.62
C LEU A 137 15.10 25.08 10.37
N MET A 138 14.48 26.25 10.47
CA MET A 138 13.04 26.41 10.23
C MET A 138 12.62 26.04 8.80
N VAL A 139 13.53 26.14 7.83
CA VAL A 139 13.28 25.78 6.42
C VAL A 139 13.74 24.35 6.11
N ALA A 140 14.86 23.90 6.68
CA ALA A 140 15.40 22.56 6.43
C ALA A 140 14.49 21.44 6.95
N VAL A 141 13.84 21.63 8.10
CA VAL A 141 12.90 20.64 8.68
C VAL A 141 11.68 20.41 7.76
N PRO A 142 10.90 21.43 7.35
CA PRO A 142 9.77 21.21 6.45
C PRO A 142 10.20 20.73 5.06
N LEU A 143 11.36 21.19 4.55
CA LEU A 143 11.91 20.69 3.28
C LEU A 143 12.23 19.18 3.36
N ALA A 144 12.95 18.76 4.41
CA ALA A 144 13.28 17.36 4.65
C ALA A 144 12.01 16.50 4.80
N VAL A 145 11.03 16.97 5.60
CA VAL A 145 9.74 16.28 5.78
C VAL A 145 8.96 16.21 4.45
N GLY A 146 9.01 17.26 3.63
CA GLY A 146 8.37 17.31 2.32
C GLY A 146 8.94 16.29 1.34
N VAL A 147 10.27 16.24 1.19
CA VAL A 147 10.97 15.25 0.36
C VAL A 147 10.62 13.84 0.81
N LEU A 148 10.68 13.59 2.11
CA LEU A 148 10.42 12.28 2.69
C LEU A 148 8.96 11.85 2.46
N ARG A 149 8.00 12.75 2.66
CA ARG A 149 6.58 12.52 2.33
C ARG A 149 6.37 12.17 0.86
N HIS A 150 7.03 12.89 -0.05
CA HIS A 150 6.93 12.63 -1.48
C HIS A 150 7.47 11.23 -1.83
N SER A 151 8.68 10.90 -1.39
CA SER A 151 9.29 9.58 -1.62
C SER A 151 8.43 8.43 -1.07
N PHE A 152 7.85 8.59 0.12
CA PHE A 152 6.98 7.56 0.70
C PHE A 152 5.64 7.41 -0.03
N ARG A 153 5.07 8.50 -0.57
CA ARG A 153 3.86 8.41 -1.41
C ARG A 153 4.14 7.62 -2.67
N SER A 154 5.25 7.89 -3.35
CA SER A 154 5.65 7.17 -4.56
C SER A 154 5.90 5.69 -4.29
N ILE A 155 6.57 5.34 -3.19
CA ILE A 155 6.77 3.93 -2.82
C ILE A 155 5.43 3.24 -2.48
N ARG A 156 4.50 3.96 -1.85
CA ARG A 156 3.18 3.41 -1.51
C ARG A 156 2.33 3.17 -2.76
N THR A 157 2.33 4.08 -3.74
CA THR A 157 1.59 3.88 -5.00
C THR A 157 2.16 2.69 -5.77
N LEU A 158 3.49 2.55 -5.85
CA LEU A 158 4.13 1.38 -6.44
C LEU A 158 3.75 0.06 -5.72
N ARG A 159 3.73 0.05 -4.38
CA ARG A 159 3.36 -1.15 -3.61
C ARG A 159 1.87 -1.51 -3.71
N MET A 160 0.99 -0.50 -3.75
CA MET A 160 -0.45 -0.73 -3.92
C MET A 160 -0.72 -1.35 -5.30
N GLN A 161 -0.06 -0.87 -6.35
CA GLN A 161 -0.18 -1.46 -7.69
C GLN A 161 0.35 -2.91 -7.74
N ALA A 162 1.48 -3.20 -7.09
CA ALA A 162 2.03 -4.55 -7.04
C ALA A 162 1.14 -5.55 -6.26
N GLY A 163 0.40 -5.10 -5.25
CA GLY A 163 -0.50 -5.95 -4.44
C GLY A 163 -1.73 -6.47 -5.19
N HIS A 164 -2.02 -5.94 -6.38
CA HIS A 164 -3.15 -6.34 -7.22
C HIS A 164 -2.72 -7.05 -8.50
N LEU A 165 -1.44 -7.31 -8.72
CA LEU A 165 -0.98 -8.10 -9.87
C LEU A 165 -0.96 -9.59 -9.51
N CYS A 166 -1.42 -10.42 -10.43
CA CYS A 166 -1.38 -11.88 -10.30
C CYS A 166 -1.04 -12.51 -11.65
N GLU A 167 -0.55 -13.74 -11.64
CA GLU A 167 -0.42 -14.50 -12.88
C GLU A 167 -1.67 -15.32 -13.11
N VAL A 168 -2.16 -15.31 -14.34
CA VAL A 168 -3.34 -16.08 -14.73
C VAL A 168 -3.05 -16.99 -15.89
N ALA A 169 -3.73 -18.12 -15.89
CA ALA A 169 -3.76 -19.05 -16.98
C ALA A 169 -5.20 -19.27 -17.45
N PHE A 170 -5.46 -18.96 -18.72
CA PHE A 170 -6.75 -19.17 -19.37
C PHE A 170 -6.70 -20.45 -20.20
N CYS A 171 -7.68 -21.33 -20.01
CA CYS A 171 -7.82 -22.57 -20.78
C CYS A 171 -9.01 -22.48 -21.74
N VAL A 172 -8.78 -22.66 -23.05
CA VAL A 172 -9.84 -22.73 -24.06
C VAL A 172 -9.52 -23.82 -25.10
N GLY A 173 -10.44 -24.76 -25.32
CA GLY A 173 -10.30 -25.79 -26.34
C GLY A 173 -9.07 -26.68 -26.16
N GLY A 174 -8.61 -26.87 -24.91
CA GLY A 174 -7.40 -27.62 -24.58
C GLY A 174 -6.09 -26.83 -24.72
N GLN A 175 -6.13 -25.57 -25.17
CA GLN A 175 -4.97 -24.67 -25.16
C GLN A 175 -4.95 -23.82 -23.90
N GLU A 176 -3.74 -23.54 -23.40
CA GLU A 176 -3.51 -22.71 -22.21
C GLU A 176 -2.60 -21.53 -22.57
N VAL A 177 -3.00 -20.32 -22.16
CA VAL A 177 -2.17 -19.11 -22.27
C VAL A 177 -1.98 -18.47 -20.91
N HIS A 178 -0.78 -17.93 -20.68
CA HIS A 178 -0.40 -17.28 -19.44
C HIS A 178 -0.20 -15.79 -19.64
N CYS A 179 -0.68 -14.98 -18.70
CA CYS A 179 -0.36 -13.56 -18.66
C CYS A 179 -0.38 -13.00 -17.24
N THR A 180 0.11 -11.77 -17.09
CA THR A 180 0.01 -11.02 -15.83
C THR A 180 -1.27 -10.20 -15.86
N ALA A 181 -2.08 -10.28 -14.79
CA ALA A 181 -3.35 -9.61 -14.71
C ALA A 181 -3.46 -8.71 -13.46
N LEU A 182 -4.12 -7.57 -13.62
CA LEU A 182 -4.49 -6.66 -12.55
C LEU A 182 -5.88 -7.02 -12.00
N ILE A 183 -5.97 -7.28 -10.71
CA ILE A 183 -7.23 -7.44 -9.99
C ILE A 183 -7.84 -6.07 -9.79
N ASP A 184 -8.91 -5.77 -10.51
CA ASP A 184 -9.59 -4.48 -10.42
C ASP A 184 -10.90 -4.60 -9.66
N THR A 185 -11.03 -3.79 -8.61
CA THR A 185 -12.25 -3.67 -7.80
C THR A 185 -13.25 -2.68 -8.40
N GLY A 186 -12.80 -1.83 -9.32
CA GLY A 186 -13.63 -0.87 -10.05
C GLY A 186 -14.23 -1.42 -11.35
N ASN A 187 -13.76 -2.58 -11.82
CA ASN A 187 -14.33 -3.23 -13.00
C ASN A 187 -15.72 -3.81 -12.67
N GLN A 188 -16.77 -3.25 -13.29
CA GLN A 188 -18.17 -3.67 -13.12
C GLN A 188 -18.74 -4.33 -14.40
N LEU A 189 -17.88 -4.66 -15.37
CA LEU A 189 -18.33 -5.23 -16.63
C LEU A 189 -18.91 -6.62 -16.43
N ARG A 190 -20.08 -6.84 -17.04
CA ARG A 190 -20.79 -8.12 -17.04
C ARG A 190 -21.28 -8.45 -18.44
N ASP A 191 -21.34 -9.74 -18.74
CA ASP A 191 -21.97 -10.22 -19.95
C ASP A 191 -23.47 -9.88 -19.92
N PRO A 192 -24.01 -9.16 -20.91
CA PRO A 192 -25.43 -8.78 -20.92
C PRO A 192 -26.37 -9.98 -20.92
N LEU A 193 -25.95 -11.13 -21.47
CA LEU A 193 -26.79 -12.33 -21.55
C LEU A 193 -26.66 -13.21 -20.31
N THR A 194 -25.44 -13.60 -19.95
CA THR A 194 -25.21 -14.57 -18.84
C THR A 194 -24.98 -13.92 -17.49
N ARG A 195 -24.80 -12.60 -17.43
CA ARG A 195 -24.43 -11.82 -16.21
C ARG A 195 -23.09 -12.23 -15.58
N LEU A 196 -22.33 -13.10 -16.23
CA LEU A 196 -21.00 -13.51 -15.80
C LEU A 196 -20.05 -12.29 -15.75
N PRO A 197 -19.12 -12.26 -14.78
CA PRO A 197 -18.12 -11.21 -14.70
C PRO A 197 -17.23 -11.20 -15.94
N VAL A 198 -16.92 -10.01 -16.45
CA VAL A 198 -16.07 -9.84 -17.63
C VAL A 198 -14.66 -9.41 -17.22
N CYS A 199 -13.67 -10.15 -17.69
CA CYS A 199 -12.26 -9.79 -17.61
C CYS A 199 -11.80 -9.23 -18.96
N LEU A 200 -11.10 -8.10 -18.96
CA LEU A 200 -10.51 -7.53 -20.18
C LEU A 200 -9.13 -8.17 -20.39
N VAL A 201 -8.83 -8.60 -21.60
CA VAL A 201 -7.55 -9.24 -21.95
C VAL A 201 -7.05 -8.68 -23.26
N GLU A 202 -5.77 -8.33 -23.32
CA GLU A 202 -5.13 -7.84 -24.55
C GLU A 202 -5.25 -8.86 -25.69
N ALA A 203 -5.55 -8.37 -26.90
CA ALA A 203 -5.70 -9.20 -28.10
C ALA A 203 -4.47 -10.09 -28.37
N GLY A 204 -3.26 -9.60 -28.06
CA GLY A 204 -2.03 -10.36 -28.20
C GLY A 204 -1.99 -11.66 -27.37
N VAL A 205 -2.58 -11.63 -26.16
CA VAL A 205 -2.64 -12.80 -25.27
C VAL A 205 -3.69 -13.81 -25.74
N LEU A 206 -4.83 -13.32 -26.24
CA LEU A 206 -5.92 -14.18 -26.71
C LEU A 206 -5.70 -14.74 -28.13
N ARG A 207 -4.68 -14.25 -28.85
CA ARG A 207 -4.41 -14.66 -30.23
C ARG A 207 -4.33 -16.18 -30.44
N PRO A 208 -3.61 -16.95 -29.61
CA PRO A 208 -3.54 -18.40 -29.76
C PRO A 208 -4.90 -19.08 -29.52
N LEU A 209 -5.72 -18.51 -28.64
CA LEU A 209 -6.99 -19.11 -28.20
C LEU A 209 -8.15 -18.90 -29.17
N LEU A 210 -8.02 -18.02 -30.16
CA LEU A 210 -9.09 -17.70 -31.11
C LEU A 210 -8.76 -18.24 -32.51
N PRO A 211 -9.77 -18.64 -33.31
CA PRO A 211 -9.55 -19.11 -34.68
C PRO A 211 -8.90 -18.04 -35.56
N GLU A 212 -7.93 -18.43 -36.39
CA GLU A 212 -7.27 -17.51 -37.34
C GLU A 212 -8.27 -16.77 -38.28
N PRO A 213 -9.36 -17.39 -38.77
CA PRO A 213 -10.37 -16.67 -39.58
C PRO A 213 -11.00 -15.47 -38.86
N LEU A 214 -11.12 -15.51 -37.53
CA LEU A 214 -11.64 -14.40 -36.75
C LEU A 214 -10.67 -13.22 -36.72
N TRP A 215 -9.36 -13.50 -36.61
CA TRP A 215 -8.31 -12.48 -36.66
C TRP A 215 -8.16 -11.88 -38.05
N GLU A 216 -8.32 -12.69 -39.10
CA GLU A 216 -8.40 -12.21 -40.48
C GLU A 216 -9.59 -11.27 -40.69
N ALA A 217 -10.78 -11.66 -40.23
CA ALA A 217 -11.97 -10.82 -40.31
C ALA A 217 -11.80 -9.50 -39.52
N ARG A 218 -11.16 -9.55 -38.34
CA ARG A 218 -10.83 -8.37 -37.53
C ARG A 218 -9.80 -7.44 -38.18
N ARG A 219 -8.82 -7.97 -38.93
CA ARG A 219 -7.88 -7.15 -39.71
C ARG A 219 -8.57 -6.39 -40.83
N GLN A 220 -9.62 -6.96 -41.41
CA GLN A 220 -10.37 -6.38 -42.52
C GLN A 220 -11.50 -5.44 -42.07
N SER A 221 -11.85 -5.39 -40.79
CA SER A 221 -12.95 -4.56 -40.27
C SER A 221 -12.64 -4.04 -38.87
N PRO A 222 -12.80 -2.72 -38.63
CA PRO A 222 -12.49 -2.11 -37.33
C PRO A 222 -13.44 -2.55 -36.20
N ASP A 223 -14.60 -3.10 -36.56
CA ASP A 223 -15.68 -3.50 -35.65
C ASP A 223 -15.76 -5.02 -35.47
N TRP A 224 -15.77 -5.45 -34.20
CA TRP A 224 -15.85 -6.83 -33.77
C TRP A 224 -17.17 -7.52 -34.16
N MET A 225 -18.28 -6.78 -34.21
CA MET A 225 -19.57 -7.31 -34.65
C MET A 225 -19.50 -7.72 -36.13
N THR A 226 -19.00 -6.83 -36.97
CA THR A 226 -18.82 -7.09 -38.41
C THR A 226 -17.86 -8.26 -38.64
N ALA A 227 -16.74 -8.32 -37.91
CA ALA A 227 -15.78 -9.42 -38.02
C ALA A 227 -16.40 -10.78 -37.66
N PHE A 228 -17.18 -10.84 -36.58
CA PHE A 228 -17.86 -12.05 -36.14
C PHE A 228 -18.90 -12.54 -37.16
N SER A 229 -19.65 -11.64 -37.78
CA SER A 229 -20.68 -11.99 -38.79
C SER A 229 -20.12 -12.68 -40.05
N ARG A 230 -18.81 -12.56 -40.31
CA ARG A 230 -18.12 -13.14 -41.47
C ARG A 230 -17.49 -14.51 -41.19
N LEU A 231 -17.64 -15.05 -39.99
CA LEU A 231 -17.09 -16.35 -39.64
C LEU A 231 -17.74 -17.46 -40.51
N PRO A 232 -16.93 -18.34 -41.13
CA PRO A 232 -17.44 -19.49 -41.87
C PRO A 232 -18.32 -20.43 -41.01
N PRO A 233 -19.41 -21.00 -41.57
CA PRO A 233 -20.32 -21.90 -40.85
C PRO A 233 -19.65 -23.16 -40.27
N GLU A 234 -18.51 -23.59 -40.81
CA GLU A 234 -17.74 -24.72 -40.32
C GLU A 234 -17.14 -24.50 -38.92
N HIS A 235 -17.10 -23.25 -38.43
CA HIS A 235 -16.64 -22.89 -37.09
C HIS A 235 -17.79 -22.65 -36.08
N THR A 236 -19.00 -23.17 -36.34
CA THR A 236 -20.20 -22.95 -35.49
C THR A 236 -19.99 -23.29 -34.00
N GLY A 237 -19.10 -24.22 -33.66
CA GLY A 237 -18.75 -24.53 -32.26
C GLY A 237 -18.20 -23.33 -31.46
N TRP A 238 -17.62 -22.34 -32.15
CA TRP A 238 -17.15 -21.09 -31.54
C TRP A 238 -18.27 -20.06 -31.35
N VAL A 239 -19.34 -20.13 -32.13
CA VAL A 239 -20.50 -19.22 -32.01
C VAL A 239 -21.13 -19.33 -30.63
N VAL A 240 -21.12 -20.52 -30.03
CA VAL A 240 -21.66 -20.79 -28.69
C VAL A 240 -20.76 -20.26 -27.56
N ARG A 241 -19.48 -19.99 -27.85
CA ARG A 241 -18.48 -19.54 -26.86
C ARG A 241 -18.21 -18.03 -26.89
N VAL A 242 -18.76 -17.33 -27.87
CA VAL A 242 -18.55 -15.89 -28.07
C VAL A 242 -19.79 -15.10 -27.64
N SER A 243 -19.60 -14.09 -26.80
CA SER A 243 -20.60 -13.08 -26.46
C SER A 243 -20.16 -11.71 -26.97
N LEU A 244 -21.10 -10.80 -27.17
CA LEU A 244 -20.81 -9.40 -27.51
C LEU A 244 -20.91 -8.57 -26.24
N ILE A 245 -19.79 -7.95 -25.86
CA ILE A 245 -19.66 -7.20 -24.62
C ILE A 245 -19.66 -5.71 -24.94
N PRO A 246 -20.76 -4.99 -24.64
CA PRO A 246 -20.75 -3.54 -24.67
C PRO A 246 -19.97 -3.02 -23.47
N PHE A 247 -19.03 -2.12 -23.70
CA PHE A 247 -18.30 -1.44 -22.63
C PHE A 247 -18.13 0.06 -22.94
N ARG A 248 -17.86 0.84 -21.89
CA ARG A 248 -17.48 2.24 -22.03
C ARG A 248 -16.00 2.35 -21.68
N GLY A 249 -15.19 2.69 -22.67
CA GLY A 249 -13.77 2.96 -22.45
C GLY A 249 -13.56 4.24 -21.64
N ALA A 250 -12.33 4.47 -21.17
CA ALA A 250 -11.97 5.67 -20.41
C ALA A 250 -12.24 7.00 -21.18
N GLY A 251 -12.29 6.95 -22.51
CA GLY A 251 -12.66 8.07 -23.38
C GLY A 251 -14.17 8.35 -23.50
N GLY A 252 -15.03 7.62 -22.77
CA GLY A 252 -16.47 7.86 -22.71
C GLY A 252 -17.29 7.37 -23.91
N GLN A 253 -16.65 6.90 -24.98
CA GLN A 253 -17.35 6.30 -26.12
C GLN A 253 -17.80 4.87 -25.80
N GLN A 254 -19.04 4.54 -26.19
CA GLN A 254 -19.54 3.17 -26.15
C GLN A 254 -18.88 2.37 -27.27
N GLN A 255 -18.30 1.23 -26.89
CA GLN A 255 -17.66 0.29 -27.80
C GLN A 255 -18.22 -1.10 -27.56
N VAL A 256 -18.12 -1.96 -28.56
CA VAL A 256 -18.51 -3.37 -28.47
C VAL A 256 -17.29 -4.20 -28.80
N THR A 257 -17.01 -5.20 -27.96
CA THR A 257 -15.97 -6.19 -28.21
C THR A 257 -16.54 -7.59 -28.14
N ILE A 258 -15.79 -8.58 -28.62
CA ILE A 258 -16.10 -9.98 -28.39
C ILE A 258 -15.59 -10.42 -27.02
N GLY A 259 -16.38 -11.24 -26.35
CA GLY A 259 -16.06 -11.95 -25.12
C GLY A 259 -16.00 -13.44 -25.38
N LEU A 260 -14.93 -14.10 -24.95
CA LEU A 260 -14.75 -15.54 -25.06
C LEU A 260 -14.98 -16.19 -23.69
N LYS A 261 -15.85 -17.20 -23.63
CA LYS A 261 -16.01 -18.00 -22.41
C LYS A 261 -14.92 -19.08 -22.34
N PRO A 262 -14.02 -19.06 -21.34
CA PRO A 262 -13.00 -20.08 -21.19
C PRO A 262 -13.55 -21.34 -20.55
N ASP A 263 -12.89 -22.48 -20.77
CA ASP A 263 -13.20 -23.75 -20.12
C ASP A 263 -12.74 -23.75 -18.64
N GLY A 264 -11.68 -22.99 -18.34
CA GLY A 264 -11.17 -22.84 -16.99
C GLY A 264 -10.22 -21.65 -16.82
N LEU A 265 -10.07 -21.23 -15.58
CA LEU A 265 -9.17 -20.16 -15.16
C LEU A 265 -8.39 -20.60 -13.93
N ARG A 266 -7.07 -20.46 -13.99
CA ARG A 266 -6.19 -20.62 -12.82
C ARG A 266 -5.51 -19.31 -12.51
N VAL A 267 -5.53 -18.91 -11.24
CA VAL A 267 -4.92 -17.67 -10.75
C VAL A 267 -3.83 -18.02 -9.75
N ARG A 268 -2.64 -17.48 -9.95
CA ARG A 268 -1.50 -17.54 -9.02
C ARG A 268 -1.36 -16.19 -8.33
N MET A 269 -1.67 -16.17 -7.05
CA MET A 269 -1.53 -14.99 -6.20
C MET A 269 -0.04 -14.68 -5.92
N PRO A 270 0.32 -13.43 -5.57
CA PRO A 270 1.70 -13.04 -5.22
C PRO A 270 2.31 -13.82 -4.07
N ASP A 271 1.49 -14.39 -3.18
CA ASP A 271 1.92 -15.23 -2.06
C ASP A 271 2.19 -16.70 -2.47
N GLY A 272 2.09 -17.01 -3.77
CA GLY A 272 2.31 -18.33 -4.34
C GLY A 272 1.09 -19.24 -4.32
N ARG A 273 -0.05 -18.80 -3.75
CA ARG A 273 -1.27 -19.61 -3.72
C ARG A 273 -1.84 -19.74 -5.13
N MET A 274 -2.15 -20.98 -5.51
CA MET A 274 -2.92 -21.30 -6.70
C MET A 274 -4.39 -21.44 -6.33
N GLN A 275 -5.27 -20.82 -7.12
CA GLN A 275 -6.72 -20.94 -6.99
C GLN A 275 -7.37 -21.10 -8.36
N VAL A 276 -8.47 -21.84 -8.40
CA VAL A 276 -9.31 -21.94 -9.59
C VAL A 276 -10.28 -20.75 -9.58
N GLY A 277 -10.24 -19.95 -10.64
CA GLY A 277 -11.12 -18.80 -10.79
C GLY A 277 -12.54 -19.22 -11.20
N ARG A 278 -13.53 -18.40 -10.85
CA ARG A 278 -14.93 -18.63 -11.26
C ARG A 278 -15.12 -18.45 -12.77
N SER A 279 -16.24 -18.98 -13.27
CA SER A 279 -16.65 -18.74 -14.66
C SER A 279 -16.73 -17.24 -14.94
N CYS A 280 -16.09 -16.81 -16.02
CA CYS A 280 -16.04 -15.43 -16.46
C CYS A 280 -16.07 -15.38 -18.00
N VAL A 281 -16.12 -14.18 -18.54
CA VAL A 281 -15.99 -13.93 -19.98
C VAL A 281 -14.73 -13.10 -20.22
N LEU A 282 -13.90 -13.53 -21.18
CA LEU A 282 -12.66 -12.86 -21.57
C LEU A 282 -12.96 -11.91 -22.73
N ALA A 283 -13.15 -10.63 -22.44
CA ALA A 283 -13.35 -9.59 -23.44
C ALA A 283 -12.02 -9.17 -24.07
N VAL A 284 -11.97 -9.17 -25.40
CA VAL A 284 -10.77 -8.75 -26.15
C VAL A 284 -10.60 -7.24 -26.08
N HIS A 285 -9.41 -6.77 -25.73
CA HIS A 285 -9.04 -5.37 -25.79
C HIS A 285 -7.90 -5.18 -26.80
N ASP A 286 -8.12 -4.32 -27.81
CA ASP A 286 -7.21 -4.17 -28.95
C ASP A 286 -5.94 -3.37 -28.60
N GLU A 287 -6.05 -2.41 -27.67
CA GLU A 287 -4.93 -1.59 -27.22
C GLU A 287 -4.24 -2.19 -25.98
N PRO A 288 -2.96 -1.85 -25.73
CA PRO A 288 -2.30 -2.25 -24.49
C PRO A 288 -3.03 -1.69 -23.26
N LEU A 289 -3.31 -2.56 -22.28
CA LEU A 289 -4.00 -2.19 -21.04
C LEU A 289 -3.06 -1.47 -20.06
N SER A 290 -1.74 -1.66 -20.21
CA SER A 290 -0.71 -0.99 -19.43
C SER A 290 0.30 -0.29 -20.35
N ALA A 291 0.44 1.04 -20.23
CA ALA A 291 1.44 1.81 -20.98
C ALA A 291 2.88 1.31 -20.78
N GLU A 292 3.19 0.77 -19.60
CA GLU A 292 4.51 0.19 -19.28
C GLU A 292 4.55 -1.34 -19.42
N GLY A 293 3.51 -1.98 -19.97
CA GLY A 293 3.44 -3.45 -20.13
C GLY A 293 3.45 -4.27 -18.84
N ARG A 294 3.10 -3.68 -17.68
CA ARG A 294 3.11 -4.36 -16.36
C ARG A 294 2.05 -5.45 -16.20
N PHE A 295 0.96 -5.36 -16.96
CA PHE A 295 -0.11 -6.34 -17.00
C PHE A 295 -0.75 -6.34 -18.39
N GLN A 296 -1.29 -7.48 -18.79
CA GLN A 296 -1.95 -7.71 -20.08
C GLN A 296 -3.42 -8.11 -19.93
N ALA A 297 -3.93 -8.14 -18.70
CA ALA A 297 -5.33 -8.43 -18.40
C ALA A 297 -5.81 -7.65 -17.17
N ILE A 298 -7.12 -7.38 -17.11
CA ILE A 298 -7.82 -6.83 -15.96
C ILE A 298 -8.88 -7.86 -15.53
N LEU A 299 -8.73 -8.42 -14.33
CA LEU A 299 -9.66 -9.37 -13.76
C LEU A 299 -10.74 -8.66 -12.95
N HIS A 300 -11.97 -9.16 -13.09
CA HIS A 300 -13.07 -8.80 -12.21
C HIS A 300 -12.89 -9.48 -10.84
N THR A 301 -13.12 -8.76 -9.75
CA THR A 301 -12.82 -9.25 -8.38
C THR A 301 -13.62 -10.52 -8.00
N GLU A 302 -14.86 -10.66 -8.48
CA GLU A 302 -15.71 -11.87 -8.29
C GLU A 302 -15.09 -13.15 -8.84
N VAL A 303 -14.13 -13.05 -9.75
CA VAL A 303 -13.44 -14.22 -10.30
C VAL A 303 -12.56 -14.89 -9.24
N ILE A 304 -12.13 -14.11 -8.24
CA ILE A 304 -11.20 -14.50 -7.17
C ILE A 304 -11.93 -14.70 -5.83
N THR A 305 -13.03 -13.99 -5.61
CA THR A 305 -13.81 -14.08 -4.37
C THR A 305 -14.84 -15.21 -4.47
N GLY A 306 -14.52 -16.35 -3.85
CA GLY A 306 -15.49 -17.39 -3.56
C GLY A 306 -16.56 -16.86 -2.59
N ASP A 307 -17.82 -17.11 -2.89
CA ASP A 307 -18.99 -16.80 -2.05
C ASP A 307 -19.31 -18.03 -1.21
N ASP A 308 -19.24 -17.87 0.12
CA ASP A 308 -19.82 -18.74 1.15
C ASP A 308 -21.35 -18.54 1.21
N ARG A 309 -22.03 -18.60 0.06
CA ARG A 309 -23.50 -18.61 0.00
C ARG A 309 -23.95 -19.69 -0.96
N VAL A 310 -23.88 -20.91 -0.46
CA VAL A 310 -24.75 -22.00 -0.89
C VAL A 310 -26.12 -21.73 -0.30
N ASP A 311 -27.10 -21.65 -1.18
CA ASP A 311 -28.51 -22.02 -0.99
C ASP A 311 -28.92 -22.46 0.44
N GLU A 312 -29.52 -21.56 1.22
CA GLU A 312 -30.55 -21.94 2.19
C GLU A 312 -31.90 -21.88 1.48
N ASP A 313 -32.20 -22.88 0.64
CA ASP A 313 -33.58 -23.17 0.26
C ASP A 313 -33.76 -24.59 -0.30
N VAL A 314 -33.27 -25.63 0.41
CA VAL A 314 -33.87 -26.97 0.45
C VAL A 314 -33.39 -27.68 1.73
N ASP A 315 -34.22 -27.68 2.77
CA ASP A 315 -34.53 -28.87 3.59
C ASP A 315 -35.49 -28.46 4.71
N ALA A 316 -36.78 -28.58 4.42
CA ALA A 316 -37.79 -28.66 5.47
C ALA A 316 -37.58 -29.98 6.23
N PRO A 317 -37.35 -29.99 7.56
CA PRO A 317 -37.31 -31.22 8.30
C PRO A 317 -38.73 -31.78 8.40
N ASN A 318 -38.89 -33.00 7.93
CA ASN A 318 -40.05 -33.84 8.19
C ASN A 318 -40.15 -34.03 9.73
N VAL A 319 -41.12 -33.38 10.38
CA VAL A 319 -41.37 -33.54 11.81
C VAL A 319 -42.36 -34.68 12.00
N ASP A 320 -41.88 -35.82 12.48
CA ASP A 320 -42.70 -36.87 13.08
C ASP A 320 -43.40 -36.32 14.36
N PRO A 321 -44.71 -36.57 14.54
CA PRO A 321 -45.47 -36.04 15.65
C PRO A 321 -45.40 -36.98 16.87
N GLU A 322 -44.24 -37.09 17.53
CA GLU A 322 -44.14 -37.97 18.72
C GLU A 322 -43.22 -37.47 19.85
N ALA A 323 -43.03 -36.16 19.98
CA ALA A 323 -42.28 -35.59 21.12
C ALA A 323 -43.01 -34.45 21.85
N ALA A 324 -44.32 -34.27 21.63
CA ALA A 324 -45.11 -33.23 22.27
C ALA A 324 -45.70 -33.67 23.63
N HIS A 325 -44.98 -34.44 24.44
CA HIS A 325 -45.36 -34.73 25.83
C HIS A 325 -44.11 -34.90 26.70
N SER A 326 -43.46 -33.81 27.09
CA SER A 326 -42.78 -33.72 28.39
C SER A 326 -42.35 -32.27 28.69
N ALA A 327 -42.50 -31.88 29.96
CA ALA A 327 -42.03 -30.64 30.59
C ALA A 327 -42.86 -29.36 30.39
N ALA A 328 -44.08 -29.35 30.94
CA ALA A 328 -44.66 -28.13 31.50
C ALA A 328 -44.04 -27.87 32.89
N GLY A 329 -43.17 -26.88 32.99
CA GLY A 329 -42.65 -26.37 34.26
C GLY A 329 -43.65 -25.43 34.91
N VAL A 330 -44.13 -25.82 36.09
CA VAL A 330 -44.99 -25.06 36.99
C VAL A 330 -44.32 -23.76 37.43
N VAL A 331 -44.99 -22.62 37.25
CA VAL A 331 -44.69 -21.36 37.96
C VAL A 331 -45.91 -21.03 38.80
N ASP A 332 -45.66 -21.03 40.10
CA ASP A 332 -46.60 -20.86 41.21
C ASP A 332 -47.12 -19.42 41.27
N SER A 333 -48.42 -19.27 41.50
CA SER A 333 -49.11 -17.99 41.69
C SER A 333 -49.75 -17.96 43.07
N ASP A 334 -49.63 -16.80 43.73
CA ASP A 334 -50.39 -16.31 44.88
C ASP A 334 -49.68 -16.29 46.25
N SER A 335 -49.39 -15.07 46.72
CA SER A 335 -49.87 -14.64 48.02
C SER A 335 -50.19 -13.14 48.02
N HIS A 336 -51.47 -12.85 48.28
CA HIS A 336 -52.03 -11.53 48.56
C HIS A 336 -51.55 -10.97 49.89
N SER A 337 -51.46 -9.63 50.00
CA SER A 337 -52.02 -8.85 51.12
C SER A 337 -52.11 -7.34 50.77
N PRO A 338 -53.22 -6.65 51.11
CA PRO A 338 -53.48 -5.25 50.78
C PRO A 338 -53.36 -4.28 51.97
N GLY A 339 -53.28 -2.97 51.68
CA GLY A 339 -53.42 -1.85 52.62
C GLY A 339 -52.22 -0.89 52.59
N GLY A 340 -52.33 0.42 52.60
CA GLY A 340 -53.45 1.35 52.80
C GLY A 340 -52.94 2.79 52.56
N TRP A 341 -53.86 3.74 52.56
CA TRP A 341 -53.68 5.14 52.17
C TRP A 341 -52.86 5.97 53.18
N ARG A 342 -51.97 6.85 52.68
CA ARG A 342 -51.97 8.31 52.90
C ARG A 342 -50.85 8.99 52.14
#